data_AF-A0A4U0WB75-F1
#
_entry.id   AF-A0A4U0WB75-F1
#
_cell.length_a   1.000
_cell.length_b   1.000
_cell.length_c   1.000
_cell.angle_alpha   90.00
_cell.angle_beta   90.00
_cell.angle_gamma   90.00
#
_symmetry.space_group_name_H-M   'P 1'
#
loop_
_entity.id
_entity.type
_entity.pdbx_description
1 polymer ?
#
loop_
_entity_poly.entity_id
_entity_poly.type
_entity_poly.pdbx_seq_one_letter_code
_entity_poly.pdbx_strand_id
1 'polypeptide(L)'
;MTVFFGANDARLPDTTGPAQSVALEEYEKNLAAIITHPAVKAHNPRVMLITPPPVDERLCEAGDLLKGIDEVRRTAENTASYAAAARRVGLHFNPKGYKILFEEMMKLVAETWPDQVPDMLPFVLPAWDSATAWQDD
;
A
#
# COMPACT_ATOMS: atom_id res chain seq x y z
N MET A 1 6.23 -16.59 -7.75
CA MET A 1 4.78 -16.45 -7.58
C MET A 1 4.36 -15.14 -8.21
N THR A 2 3.35 -15.17 -9.06
CA THR A 2 2.80 -13.97 -9.71
C THR A 2 1.42 -13.71 -9.15
N VAL A 3 1.11 -12.45 -8.83
CA VAL A 3 -0.23 -12.00 -8.41
C VAL A 3 -0.70 -10.95 -9.39
N PHE A 4 -1.87 -11.17 -9.99
CA PHE A 4 -2.42 -10.31 -11.03
C PHE A 4 -3.93 -10.14 -10.83
N PHE A 5 -4.29 -9.28 -9.87
CA PHE A 5 -5.66 -8.85 -9.59
C PHE A 5 -5.80 -7.35 -9.89
N GLY A 6 -7.01 -6.80 -9.81
CA GLY A 6 -7.26 -5.38 -9.99
C GLY A 6 -8.18 -5.04 -11.16
N ALA A 7 -8.26 -5.88 -12.21
CA ALA A 7 -9.08 -5.57 -13.39
C ALA A 7 -10.59 -5.67 -13.13
N ASN A 8 -10.98 -6.60 -12.25
CA ASN A 8 -12.37 -6.74 -11.80
C ASN A 8 -12.65 -5.81 -10.62
N ASP A 9 -11.70 -5.75 -9.68
CA ASP A 9 -11.74 -4.92 -8.47
C ASP A 9 -11.94 -3.44 -8.79
N ALA A 10 -11.30 -2.94 -9.87
CA ALA A 10 -11.38 -1.55 -10.33
C ALA A 10 -12.69 -1.20 -11.07
N ARG A 11 -13.65 -2.13 -11.16
CA ARG A 11 -14.98 -1.79 -11.68
C ARG A 11 -15.65 -0.77 -10.75
N LEU A 12 -16.41 0.15 -11.31
CA LEU A 12 -17.18 1.11 -10.53
C LEU A 12 -18.22 0.38 -9.65
N PRO A 13 -18.40 0.82 -8.38
CA PRO A 13 -19.35 0.22 -7.47
C PRO A 13 -20.79 0.42 -7.95
N ASP A 14 -21.68 -0.46 -7.49
CA ASP A 14 -23.14 -0.39 -7.72
C ASP A 14 -23.58 -0.38 -9.20
N THR A 15 -22.70 -0.79 -10.11
CA THR A 15 -23.01 -0.88 -11.54
C THR A 15 -23.67 -2.20 -11.93
N THR A 16 -24.40 -2.22 -13.05
CA THR A 16 -25.22 -3.34 -13.53
C THR A 16 -24.43 -4.63 -13.78
N GLY A 17 -24.84 -5.73 -13.13
CA GLY A 17 -24.26 -7.07 -13.28
C GLY A 17 -23.74 -7.64 -11.96
N PRO A 18 -22.98 -8.75 -11.98
CA PRO A 18 -22.41 -9.33 -10.75
C PRO A 18 -21.50 -8.33 -10.04
N ALA A 19 -21.55 -8.26 -8.72
CA ALA A 19 -20.65 -7.43 -7.93
C ALA A 19 -19.19 -7.88 -8.13
N GLN A 20 -18.35 -6.96 -8.57
CA GLN A 20 -16.91 -7.19 -8.81
C GLN A 20 -16.02 -6.14 -8.16
N SER A 21 -16.58 -4.95 -7.87
CA SER A 21 -15.86 -3.84 -7.30
C SER A 21 -15.41 -4.19 -5.88
N VAL A 22 -14.14 -3.94 -5.58
CA VAL A 22 -13.58 -4.04 -4.24
C VAL A 22 -13.06 -2.66 -3.89
N ALA A 23 -13.37 -2.11 -2.72
CA ALA A 23 -12.92 -0.78 -2.34
C ALA A 23 -11.38 -0.68 -2.41
N LEU A 24 -10.85 0.46 -2.86
CA LEU A 24 -9.41 0.62 -3.13
C LEU A 24 -8.54 0.26 -1.91
N GLU A 25 -8.96 0.65 -0.71
CA GLU A 25 -8.26 0.34 0.54
C GLU A 25 -8.28 -1.16 0.86
N GLU A 26 -9.40 -1.84 0.61
CA GLU A 26 -9.54 -3.27 0.81
C GLU A 26 -8.69 -4.05 -0.20
N TYR A 27 -8.67 -3.60 -1.46
CA TYR A 27 -7.81 -4.16 -2.49
C TYR A 27 -6.32 -4.11 -2.11
N GLU A 28 -5.84 -2.98 -1.57
CA GLU A 28 -4.45 -2.87 -1.07
C GLU A 28 -4.17 -3.85 0.07
N LYS A 29 -5.07 -3.91 1.06
CA LYS A 29 -4.96 -4.84 2.20
C LYS A 29 -4.94 -6.28 1.73
N ASN A 30 -5.78 -6.64 0.76
CA ASN A 30 -5.86 -7.99 0.20
C ASN A 30 -4.57 -8.38 -0.53
N LEU A 31 -4.02 -7.51 -1.37
CA LEU A 31 -2.73 -7.77 -2.02
C LEU A 31 -1.60 -7.94 -1.01
N ALA A 32 -1.52 -7.06 0.00
CA ALA A 32 -0.53 -7.15 1.06
C ALA A 32 -0.68 -8.47 1.85
N ALA A 33 -1.92 -8.85 2.19
CA ALA A 33 -2.21 -10.10 2.89
C ALA A 33 -1.77 -11.33 2.09
N ILE A 34 -2.04 -11.37 0.77
CA ILE A 34 -1.63 -12.47 -0.12
C ILE A 34 -0.10 -12.63 -0.11
N ILE A 35 0.64 -11.56 -0.39
CA ILE A 35 2.11 -11.66 -0.53
C ILE A 35 2.82 -11.86 0.81
N THR A 36 2.18 -11.49 1.92
CA THR A 36 2.73 -11.65 3.26
C THR A 36 2.21 -12.88 4.01
N HIS A 37 1.31 -13.66 3.40
CA HIS A 37 0.66 -14.81 4.05
C HIS A 37 1.70 -15.85 4.52
N PRO A 38 1.56 -16.45 5.71
CA PRO A 38 2.51 -17.43 6.23
C PRO A 38 2.76 -18.60 5.28
N ALA A 39 1.70 -19.14 4.65
CA ALA A 39 1.85 -20.23 3.70
C ALA A 39 2.66 -19.83 2.46
N VAL A 40 2.52 -18.58 1.99
CA VAL A 40 3.33 -18.07 0.85
C VAL A 40 4.78 -17.89 1.29
N LYS A 41 5.02 -17.24 2.43
CA LYS A 41 6.38 -17.02 2.97
C LYS A 41 7.12 -18.31 3.28
N ALA A 42 6.44 -19.36 3.71
CA ALA A 42 7.05 -20.67 4.02
C ALA A 42 7.80 -21.28 2.83
N HIS A 43 7.37 -20.99 1.60
CA HIS A 43 8.03 -21.43 0.37
C HIS A 43 9.11 -20.47 -0.14
N ASN A 44 9.36 -19.35 0.56
CA ASN A 44 10.30 -18.30 0.20
C ASN A 44 10.28 -17.89 -1.30
N PRO A 45 9.12 -17.57 -1.89
CA PRO A 45 9.02 -17.32 -3.31
C PRO A 45 9.54 -15.93 -3.67
N ARG A 46 10.04 -15.79 -4.90
CA ARG A 46 10.13 -14.48 -5.56
C ARG A 46 8.72 -14.05 -5.98
N VAL A 47 8.27 -12.89 -5.53
CA VAL A 47 6.93 -12.37 -5.79
C VAL A 47 6.97 -11.30 -6.88
N MET A 48 6.07 -11.42 -7.86
CA MET A 48 5.85 -10.43 -8.90
C MET A 48 4.39 -9.95 -8.82
N LEU A 49 4.18 -8.67 -8.51
CA LEU A 49 2.87 -8.03 -8.58
C LEU A 49 2.69 -7.40 -9.96
N ILE A 50 1.62 -7.76 -10.66
CA ILE A 50 1.26 -7.17 -11.94
C ILE A 50 0.07 -6.24 -11.70
N THR A 51 0.21 -4.96 -12.08
CA THR A 51 -0.86 -3.97 -11.99
C THR A 51 -1.98 -4.28 -12.98
N PRO A 52 -3.25 -3.92 -12.70
CA PRO A 52 -4.29 -3.98 -13.73
C PRO A 52 -3.86 -3.21 -14.99
N PRO A 53 -4.17 -3.74 -16.19
CA PRO A 53 -3.85 -3.05 -17.44
C PRO A 53 -4.68 -1.77 -17.59
N PRO A 54 -4.22 -0.80 -18.41
CA PRO A 54 -5.05 0.35 -18.76
C PRO A 54 -6.34 -0.13 -19.45
N VAL A 55 -7.43 0.58 -19.21
CA VAL A 55 -8.72 0.34 -19.87
C VAL A 55 -8.96 1.39 -20.94
N ASP A 56 -9.50 0.95 -22.07
CA ASP A 56 -10.07 1.83 -23.08
C ASP A 56 -11.58 1.91 -22.83
N GLU A 57 -12.03 3.06 -22.33
CA GLU A 57 -13.42 3.32 -21.96
C GLU A 57 -14.36 3.16 -23.16
N ARG A 58 -13.94 3.53 -24.38
CA ARG A 58 -14.77 3.45 -25.58
C ARG A 58 -15.03 2.01 -25.99
N LEU A 59 -14.00 1.17 -25.92
CA LEU A 59 -14.13 -0.26 -26.21
C LEU A 59 -14.95 -0.98 -25.14
N CYS A 60 -14.80 -0.56 -23.88
CA CYS A 60 -15.59 -1.08 -22.77
C CYS A 60 -17.08 -0.72 -22.92
N GLU A 61 -17.39 0.54 -23.21
CA GLU A 61 -18.75 1.03 -23.45
C GLU A 61 -19.40 0.30 -24.64
N ALA A 62 -18.72 0.21 -25.78
CA ALA A 62 -19.23 -0.53 -26.94
C ALA A 62 -19.54 -2.00 -26.59
N GLY A 63 -18.67 -2.65 -25.81
CA GLY A 63 -18.86 -4.03 -25.35
C GLY A 63 -20.00 -4.19 -24.33
N ASP A 64 -20.32 -3.15 -23.58
CA ASP A 64 -21.38 -3.13 -22.57
C ASP A 64 -22.74 -2.87 -23.21
N LEU A 65 -22.81 -1.96 -24.18
CA LEU A 65 -24.00 -1.71 -24.99
C LEU A 65 -24.46 -2.97 -25.74
N LEU A 66 -23.51 -3.77 -26.28
CA LEU A 66 -23.82 -5.07 -26.90
C LEU A 66 -24.44 -6.09 -25.93
N LYS A 67 -24.25 -5.90 -24.62
CA LYS A 67 -24.85 -6.73 -23.55
C LYS A 67 -26.13 -6.11 -22.99
N GLY A 68 -26.63 -5.03 -23.59
CA GLY A 68 -27.80 -4.30 -23.12
C GLY A 68 -27.55 -3.47 -21.85
N ILE A 69 -26.29 -3.09 -21.59
CA ILE A 69 -25.90 -2.29 -20.43
C ILE A 69 -25.47 -0.91 -20.95
N ASP A 70 -26.32 0.09 -20.72
CA ASP A 70 -26.07 1.50 -21.06
C ASP A 70 -25.65 2.27 -19.81
N GLU A 71 -24.47 1.92 -19.29
CA GLU A 71 -23.91 2.45 -18.05
C GLU A 71 -22.38 2.38 -18.10
N VAL A 72 -21.70 3.43 -17.63
CA VAL A 72 -20.25 3.42 -17.48
C VAL A 72 -19.86 2.54 -16.29
N ARG A 73 -19.12 1.46 -16.55
CA ARG A 73 -18.71 0.51 -15.49
C ARG A 73 -17.23 0.54 -15.15
N ARG A 74 -16.41 1.15 -16.00
CA ARG A 74 -14.95 1.25 -15.82
C ARG A 74 -14.48 2.59 -16.36
N THR A 75 -13.54 3.21 -15.67
CA THR A 75 -12.80 4.37 -16.16
C THR A 75 -11.29 4.11 -16.09
N ALA A 76 -10.55 4.74 -16.99
CA ALA A 76 -9.10 4.72 -17.02
C ALA A 76 -8.54 5.35 -15.74
N GLU A 77 -9.15 6.43 -15.26
CA GLU A 77 -8.78 7.10 -14.01
C GLU A 77 -8.93 6.20 -12.79
N ASN A 78 -10.07 5.52 -12.65
CA ASN A 78 -10.28 4.61 -11.52
C ASN A 78 -9.27 3.45 -11.60
N THR A 79 -9.13 2.83 -12.78
CA THR A 79 -8.17 1.73 -12.98
C THR A 79 -6.72 2.15 -12.68
N ALA A 80 -6.33 3.38 -13.03
CA ALA A 80 -5.02 3.93 -12.71
C ALA A 80 -4.78 4.03 -11.21
N SER A 81 -5.82 4.31 -10.42
CA SER A 81 -5.76 4.32 -8.95
C SER A 81 -5.46 2.93 -8.38
N TYR A 82 -6.06 1.86 -8.93
CA TYR A 82 -5.76 0.47 -8.54
C TYR A 82 -4.36 0.02 -9.00
N ALA A 83 -3.90 0.50 -10.16
CA ALA A 83 -2.53 0.29 -10.59
C ALA A 83 -1.53 0.96 -9.64
N ALA A 84 -1.81 2.19 -9.18
CA ALA A 84 -1.01 2.88 -8.19
C ALA A 84 -1.00 2.16 -6.83
N ALA A 85 -2.15 1.64 -6.40
CA ALA A 85 -2.28 0.83 -5.20
C ALA A 85 -1.41 -0.43 -5.24
N ALA A 86 -1.48 -1.21 -6.32
CA ALA A 86 -0.63 -2.39 -6.50
C ALA A 86 0.87 -2.04 -6.49
N ARG A 87 1.26 -0.91 -7.10
CA ARG A 87 2.64 -0.40 -7.03
C ARG A 87 3.03 -0.04 -5.60
N ARG A 88 2.17 0.65 -4.84
CA ARG A 88 2.42 0.97 -3.43
C ARG A 88 2.67 -0.30 -2.62
N VAL A 89 1.83 -1.33 -2.77
CA VAL A 89 2.02 -2.61 -2.06
C VAL A 89 3.36 -3.26 -2.43
N GLY A 90 3.73 -3.24 -3.71
CA GLY A 90 5.03 -3.75 -4.17
C GLY A 90 6.25 -2.93 -3.71
N LEU A 91 6.05 -1.63 -3.44
CA LEU A 91 7.11 -0.70 -3.05
C LEU A 91 7.28 -0.59 -1.52
N HIS A 92 6.25 -0.91 -0.72
CA HIS A 92 6.36 -0.87 0.74
C HIS A 92 7.48 -1.80 1.19
N PHE A 93 8.44 -1.24 1.92
CA PHE A 93 9.51 -2.04 2.49
C PHE A 93 8.91 -3.11 3.40
N ASN A 94 9.40 -4.34 3.25
CA ASN A 94 9.20 -5.33 4.30
C ASN A 94 9.99 -4.90 5.57
N PRO A 95 9.81 -5.55 6.73
CA PRO A 95 10.54 -5.17 7.94
C PRO A 95 12.07 -5.12 7.78
N LYS A 96 12.67 -5.95 6.91
CA LYS A 96 14.10 -5.88 6.61
C LYS A 96 14.47 -4.64 5.79
N GLY A 97 13.61 -4.25 4.85
CA GLY A 97 13.79 -3.01 4.07
C GLY A 97 13.68 -1.77 4.95
N TYR A 98 12.72 -1.74 5.88
CA TYR A 98 12.61 -0.65 6.86
C TYR A 98 13.81 -0.59 7.80
N LYS A 99 14.35 -1.75 8.20
CA LYS A 99 15.58 -1.81 8.99
C LYS A 99 16.76 -1.17 8.25
N ILE A 100 17.00 -1.53 6.99
CA ILE A 100 18.08 -0.95 6.19
C ILE A 100 17.88 0.56 6.01
N LEU A 101 16.66 0.99 5.66
CA LEU A 101 16.34 2.41 5.53
C LEU A 101 16.64 3.18 6.83
N PHE A 102 16.20 2.65 7.97
CA PHE A 102 16.43 3.27 9.27
C PHE A 102 17.92 3.34 9.60
N GLU A 103 18.67 2.25 9.44
CA GLU A 103 20.11 2.20 9.72
C GLU A 103 20.89 3.21 8.87
N GLU A 104 20.63 3.28 7.56
CA GLU A 104 21.32 4.23 6.68
C GLU A 104 20.91 5.68 6.93
N MET A 105 19.63 5.93 7.22
CA MET A 105 19.16 7.27 7.61
C MET A 105 19.83 7.73 8.90
N MET A 106 19.93 6.86 9.91
CA MET A 106 20.57 7.19 11.19
C MET A 106 22.07 7.47 11.04
N LYS A 107 22.77 6.74 10.17
CA LYS A 107 24.18 7.06 9.84
C LYS A 107 24.32 8.45 9.23
N LEU A 108 23.48 8.78 8.24
CA LEU A 108 23.52 10.10 7.60
C LEU A 108 23.23 11.24 8.58
N VAL A 109 22.25 11.06 9.48
CA VAL A 109 21.95 12.04 10.55
C VAL A 109 23.17 12.20 11.47
N ALA A 110 23.79 11.11 11.91
CA ALA A 110 24.98 11.19 12.76
C ALA A 110 26.15 11.92 12.09
N GLU A 111 26.31 11.77 10.77
CA GLU A 111 27.36 12.44 10.00
C GLU A 111 27.05 13.93 9.74
N THR A 112 25.78 14.26 9.46
CA THR A 112 25.38 15.61 9.00
C THR A 112 24.94 16.52 10.16
N TRP A 113 24.24 15.95 11.14
CA TRP A 113 23.64 16.62 12.29
C TRP A 113 23.86 15.79 13.57
N PRO A 114 25.10 15.70 14.07
CA PRO A 114 25.45 14.86 15.21
C PRO A 114 24.71 15.23 16.52
N ASP A 115 24.25 16.47 16.65
CA ASP A 115 23.44 16.95 17.77
C ASP A 115 21.97 16.49 17.69
N GLN A 116 21.54 15.97 16.54
CA GLN A 116 20.18 15.49 16.28
C GLN A 116 20.05 13.96 16.34
N VAL A 117 21.08 13.24 16.77
CA VAL A 117 20.96 11.79 17.03
C VAL A 117 20.14 11.54 18.30
N PRO A 118 19.37 10.45 18.39
CA PRO A 118 18.47 10.16 19.50
C PRO A 118 19.12 10.27 20.88
N ASP A 119 20.36 9.80 21.02
CA ASP A 119 21.09 9.80 22.30
C ASP A 119 21.52 11.22 22.75
N MET A 120 21.55 12.19 21.84
CA MET A 120 21.94 13.58 22.11
C MET A 120 20.73 14.49 22.33
N LEU A 121 19.52 14.03 21.98
CA LEU A 121 18.30 14.80 22.16
C LEU A 121 17.84 14.71 23.62
N PRO A 122 17.54 15.86 24.26
CA PRO A 122 16.95 15.84 25.59
C PRO A 122 15.53 15.28 25.54
N PHE A 123 15.15 14.53 26.56
CA PHE A 123 13.75 14.17 26.74
C PHE A 123 12.93 15.44 27.01
N VAL A 124 11.83 15.61 26.26
CA VAL A 124 10.92 16.76 26.41
C VAL A 124 10.27 16.78 27.79
N LEU A 125 10.02 15.60 28.35
CA LEU A 125 9.49 15.41 29.69
C LEU A 125 10.52 14.64 30.53
N PRO A 126 10.53 14.84 31.85
CA PRO A 126 11.38 14.06 32.73
C PRO A 126 11.14 12.56 32.58
N ALA A 127 12.16 11.75 32.92
CA ALA A 127 11.98 10.32 33.04
C ALA A 127 10.95 10.01 34.14
N TRP A 128 10.08 9.03 33.92
CA TRP A 128 8.95 8.70 34.81
C TRP A 128 9.40 8.33 36.24
N ASP A 129 10.64 7.88 36.41
CA ASP A 129 11.26 7.48 37.67
C ASP A 129 11.98 8.63 38.40
N SER A 130 11.97 9.84 37.83
CA SER A 130 12.58 11.02 38.44
C SER A 130 11.70 11.62 39.53
N ALA A 131 11.82 11.11 40.76
CA ALA A 131 11.06 11.57 41.92
C ALA A 131 11.22 13.08 42.23
N THR A 132 12.28 13.72 41.74
CA THR A 132 12.53 15.15 41.88
C THR A 132 11.91 15.99 40.77
N ALA A 133 11.67 15.41 39.60
CA ALA A 133 11.19 16.15 38.42
C ALA A 133 9.66 16.13 38.26
N TRP A 134 8.97 15.30 39.05
CA TRP A 134 7.51 15.22 39.13
C TRP A 134 6.96 15.75 40.47
N GLN A 135 7.71 16.57 41.20
CA GLN A 135 7.15 17.26 42.37
C GLN A 135 6.30 18.43 41.88
N ASP A 136 5.08 18.53 42.39
CA ASP A 136 4.19 19.67 42.14
C ASP A 136 4.77 20.93 42.82
N ASP A 137 4.76 22.06 42.11
CA ASP A 137 5.12 23.39 42.66
C ASP A 137 4.22 23.82 43.83
#